data_AF-A0A059FW98-F1
#
_entry.id   AF-A0A059FW98-F1
#
_cell.length_a   1.000
_cell.length_b   1.000
_cell.length_c   1.000
_cell.angle_alpha   90.00
_cell.angle_beta   90.00
_cell.angle_gamma   90.00
#
_symmetry.space_group_name_H-M   'P 1'
#
loop_
_entity.id
_entity.type
_entity.pdbx_description
1 polymer ?
#
loop_
_entity_poly.entity_id
_entity_poly.type
_entity_poly.pdbx_seq_one_letter_code
_entity_poly.pdbx_strand_id
1 'polypeptide(L)'
;MRTPLIALIPAVLIAGAAYAQQETQPADPAPAEQPDAATEAEAGAEPDAEAEKAPPPPQVQTTEAAGSWTRSTEGGRETVTYTSNEGETLFSATCMIADTEFGDRIVQIKAASSDDTVGAIDIFTSAGNARVPAGPDVAPDTAAGMTETVSQPTYVLASGAGEMRIVSGSRGIIFDTDPMLKSLIRDCQPDHMANLEAAQAEAPDEEAEADSEDAAEEAETNS
;
A
#
# COMPACT_ATOMS: atom_id res chain seq x y z
N MET A 1 -58.42 -17.46 -26.50
CA MET A 1 -58.80 -18.43 -25.46
C MET A 1 -57.53 -18.95 -24.80
N ARG A 2 -57.45 -18.85 -23.47
CA ARG A 2 -56.56 -19.56 -22.52
C ARG A 2 -55.06 -19.27 -22.58
N THR A 3 -54.25 -19.22 -21.52
CA THR A 3 -54.30 -18.86 -20.09
C THR A 3 -52.80 -18.82 -19.71
N PRO A 4 -52.30 -17.85 -18.91
CA PRO A 4 -50.88 -17.73 -18.57
C PRO A 4 -50.47 -18.72 -17.46
N LEU A 5 -49.24 -19.22 -17.48
CA LEU A 5 -48.62 -19.94 -16.36
C LEU A 5 -47.53 -19.07 -15.74
N ILE A 6 -47.88 -18.56 -14.56
CA ILE A 6 -47.01 -17.90 -13.58
C ILE A 6 -46.20 -18.98 -12.87
N ALA A 7 -44.87 -18.87 -12.90
CA ALA A 7 -44.00 -19.66 -12.04
C ALA A 7 -43.76 -18.91 -10.73
N LEU A 8 -43.97 -19.62 -9.62
CA LEU A 8 -43.90 -19.17 -8.23
C LEU A 8 -42.60 -19.66 -7.57
N ILE A 9 -41.96 -18.77 -6.77
CA ILE A 9 -41.31 -19.01 -5.45
C ILE A 9 -39.89 -19.67 -5.48
N PRO A 10 -38.95 -19.39 -4.52
CA PRO A 10 -39.11 -18.76 -3.19
C PRO A 10 -38.23 -17.56 -2.84
N ALA A 11 -38.78 -16.73 -1.96
CA ALA A 11 -38.04 -15.86 -1.05
C ALA A 11 -37.37 -16.69 0.04
N VAL A 12 -36.06 -16.52 0.21
CA VAL A 12 -35.33 -16.99 1.40
C VAL A 12 -35.10 -15.79 2.31
N LEU A 13 -35.80 -15.80 3.44
CA LEU A 13 -35.52 -15.00 4.62
C LEU A 13 -34.26 -15.56 5.28
N ILE A 14 -33.20 -14.77 5.42
CA ILE A 14 -32.19 -14.98 6.46
C ILE A 14 -32.29 -13.80 7.42
N ALA A 15 -32.80 -14.12 8.60
CA ALA A 15 -32.79 -13.29 9.79
C ALA A 15 -31.71 -13.81 10.75
N GLY A 16 -31.10 -12.90 11.51
CA GLY A 16 -30.22 -13.19 12.65
C GLY A 16 -28.74 -12.99 12.30
N ALA A 17 -27.92 -12.25 13.03
CA ALA A 17 -28.08 -11.76 14.39
C ALA A 17 -27.34 -10.42 14.58
N ALA A 18 -27.94 -9.58 15.43
CA ALA A 18 -27.32 -8.43 16.03
C ALA A 18 -26.33 -8.86 17.12
N TYR A 19 -25.15 -8.23 17.15
CA TYR A 19 -24.38 -7.96 18.37
C TYR A 19 -23.79 -6.57 18.18
N ALA A 20 -24.42 -5.54 18.76
CA ALA A 20 -24.17 -5.01 20.09
C ALA A 20 -23.04 -3.97 20.07
N GLN A 21 -23.45 -2.71 20.08
CA GLN A 21 -22.61 -1.60 20.53
C GLN A 21 -22.23 -1.82 22.00
N GLN A 22 -21.00 -1.47 22.36
CA GLN A 22 -20.68 -1.19 23.75
C GLN A 22 -19.80 0.05 23.83
N GLU A 23 -20.35 1.04 24.52
CA GLU A 23 -19.79 2.37 24.82
C GLU A 23 -18.66 2.30 25.87
N THR A 24 -17.67 3.20 25.69
CA THR A 24 -16.99 4.06 26.68
C THR A 24 -16.33 3.48 27.96
N GLN A 25 -14.99 3.59 28.00
CA GLN A 25 -13.95 3.79 29.07
C GLN A 25 -14.35 4.04 30.56
N PRO A 26 -13.42 4.08 31.56
CA PRO A 26 -11.96 3.76 31.59
C PRO A 26 -11.48 2.96 32.85
N ALA A 27 -10.23 2.46 32.87
CA ALA A 27 -9.31 2.48 34.04
C ALA A 27 -7.98 1.72 33.75
N ASP A 28 -6.87 2.46 33.76
CA ASP A 28 -5.51 1.97 34.12
C ASP A 28 -5.51 1.59 35.63
N PRO A 29 -4.67 0.65 36.13
CA PRO A 29 -3.22 0.86 36.17
C PRO A 29 -2.35 -0.38 35.83
N ALA A 30 -1.20 -0.16 35.18
CA ALA A 30 -0.02 -1.05 35.24
C ALA A 30 0.60 -1.03 36.67
N PRO A 31 1.41 -2.03 37.15
CA PRO A 31 2.71 -2.33 36.55
C PRO A 31 3.25 -3.80 36.63
N ALA A 32 4.00 -4.16 35.57
CA ALA A 32 5.34 -4.75 35.55
C ALA A 32 5.64 -6.25 35.88
N GLU A 33 6.67 -6.71 35.13
CA GLU A 33 7.70 -7.73 35.40
C GLU A 33 7.47 -9.19 34.91
N GLN A 34 8.09 -9.52 33.77
CA GLN A 34 8.64 -10.87 33.50
C GLN A 34 9.87 -11.10 34.39
N PRO A 35 10.21 -12.36 34.75
CA PRO A 35 11.25 -13.05 33.98
C PRO A 35 11.06 -14.57 33.81
N ASP A 36 11.83 -15.11 32.88
CA ASP A 36 11.93 -16.47 32.36
C ASP A 36 12.16 -17.65 33.36
N ALA A 37 11.77 -18.83 32.85
CA ALA A 37 12.39 -20.17 32.97
C ALA A 37 11.96 -21.16 34.09
N ALA A 38 11.28 -22.22 33.62
CA ALA A 38 11.42 -23.66 33.90
C ALA A 38 11.26 -24.23 35.34
N THR A 39 10.23 -25.07 35.55
CA THR A 39 10.34 -26.53 35.84
C THR A 39 9.01 -27.13 36.37
N GLU A 40 8.73 -28.35 35.91
CA GLU A 40 7.56 -29.22 36.07
C GLU A 40 7.03 -29.48 37.50
N ALA A 41 5.70 -29.63 37.64
CA ALA A 41 5.06 -30.77 38.33
C ALA A 41 3.53 -30.75 38.17
N GLU A 42 2.99 -31.90 37.82
CA GLU A 42 1.62 -32.23 37.40
C GLU A 42 0.56 -32.12 38.53
N ALA A 43 -0.67 -31.73 38.17
CA ALA A 43 -1.90 -32.49 38.42
C ALA A 43 -3.18 -31.64 38.22
N GLY A 44 -4.00 -31.99 37.23
CA GLY A 44 -5.45 -31.75 37.31
C GLY A 44 -6.16 -31.33 36.02
N ALA A 45 -6.75 -32.33 35.34
CA ALA A 45 -7.97 -32.25 34.51
C ALA A 45 -7.93 -31.52 33.14
N GLU A 46 -7.80 -32.32 32.08
CA GLU A 46 -8.29 -32.08 30.71
C GLU A 46 -9.85 -31.91 30.67
N PRO A 47 -10.47 -31.39 29.58
CA PRO A 47 -9.95 -31.33 28.20
C PRO A 47 -10.10 -30.00 27.43
N ASP A 48 -9.23 -29.86 26.42
CA ASP A 48 -9.40 -29.16 25.15
C ASP A 48 -10.43 -28.02 25.08
N ALA A 49 -9.99 -26.81 25.42
CA ALA A 49 -10.41 -25.66 24.64
C ALA A 49 -9.48 -25.61 23.43
N GLU A 50 -9.93 -26.22 22.33
CA GLU A 50 -9.40 -26.05 20.98
C GLU A 50 -9.25 -24.53 20.74
N ALA A 51 -8.06 -24.01 21.02
CA ALA A 51 -7.68 -22.67 20.62
C ALA A 51 -7.62 -22.76 19.10
N GLU A 52 -8.72 -22.39 18.45
CA GLU A 52 -8.86 -22.32 17.01
C GLU A 52 -7.70 -21.46 16.52
N LYS A 53 -6.66 -22.14 16.07
CA LYS A 53 -5.42 -21.52 15.60
C LYS A 53 -5.86 -20.74 14.38
N ALA A 54 -5.96 -19.42 14.52
CA ALA A 54 -6.38 -18.54 13.44
C ALA A 54 -5.65 -19.00 12.17
N PRO A 55 -6.39 -19.28 11.07
CA PRO A 55 -5.77 -19.81 9.87
C PRO A 55 -4.60 -18.90 9.49
N PRO A 56 -3.46 -19.46 9.08
CA PRO A 56 -2.32 -18.65 8.68
C PRO A 56 -2.81 -17.63 7.63
N PRO A 57 -2.35 -16.37 7.71
CA PRO A 57 -2.76 -15.36 6.76
C PRO A 57 -2.54 -15.90 5.34
N PRO A 58 -3.47 -15.64 4.40
CA PRO A 58 -3.38 -16.17 3.05
C PRO A 58 -2.00 -15.81 2.46
N GLN A 59 -1.29 -16.83 1.98
CA GLN A 59 0.04 -16.64 1.41
C GLN A 59 -0.11 -15.90 0.08
N VAL A 60 0.41 -14.68 0.01
CA VAL A 60 0.48 -13.91 -1.23
C VAL A 60 1.47 -14.60 -2.17
N GLN A 61 0.96 -15.15 -3.27
CA GLN A 61 1.82 -15.74 -4.30
C GLN A 61 2.43 -14.60 -5.11
N THR A 62 3.75 -14.49 -5.08
CA THR A 62 4.48 -13.41 -5.76
C THR A 62 5.24 -13.96 -6.96
N THR A 63 5.03 -13.34 -8.12
CA THR A 63 5.70 -13.74 -9.37
C THR A 63 6.38 -12.54 -10.02
N GLU A 64 7.57 -12.79 -10.58
CA GLU A 64 8.25 -11.81 -11.43
C GLU A 64 7.52 -11.72 -12.78
N ALA A 65 7.17 -10.50 -13.20
CA ALA A 65 6.45 -10.29 -14.45
C ALA A 65 7.43 -10.13 -15.62
N ALA A 66 7.22 -10.90 -16.68
CA ALA A 66 7.89 -10.67 -17.97
C ALA A 66 6.98 -9.90 -18.92
N GLY A 67 7.41 -8.73 -19.38
CA GLY A 67 6.58 -7.81 -20.13
C GLY A 67 7.30 -6.51 -20.50
N SER A 68 6.52 -5.47 -20.78
CA SER A 68 7.06 -4.16 -21.14
C SER A 68 6.17 -3.02 -20.67
N TRP A 69 6.82 -1.88 -20.42
CA TRP A 69 6.17 -0.61 -20.12
C TRP A 69 5.86 0.16 -21.41
N THR A 70 4.70 0.81 -21.44
CA THR A 70 4.30 1.71 -22.52
C THR A 70 3.68 2.98 -21.94
N ARG A 71 3.91 4.12 -22.59
CA ARG A 71 3.24 5.39 -22.29
C ARG A 71 2.28 5.72 -23.43
N SER A 72 1.06 6.10 -23.10
CA SER A 72 0.01 6.45 -24.06
C SER A 72 -0.87 7.58 -23.54
N THR A 73 -1.74 8.09 -24.41
CA THR A 73 -2.78 9.05 -24.04
C THR A 73 -4.13 8.43 -24.31
N GLU A 74 -4.89 8.12 -23.26
CA GLU A 74 -6.20 7.46 -23.33
C GLU A 74 -7.28 8.43 -22.85
N GLY A 75 -8.28 8.74 -23.69
CA GLY A 75 -9.33 9.69 -23.33
C GLY A 75 -8.81 11.09 -22.96
N GLY A 76 -7.66 11.50 -23.50
CA GLY A 76 -6.99 12.76 -23.17
C GLY A 76 -6.18 12.74 -21.88
N ARG A 77 -6.01 11.57 -21.24
CA ARG A 77 -5.25 11.38 -20.00
C ARG A 77 -3.96 10.64 -20.29
N GLU A 78 -2.86 11.08 -19.69
CA GLU A 78 -1.60 10.34 -19.80
C GLU A 78 -1.64 9.10 -18.93
N THR A 79 -1.26 7.97 -19.53
CA THR A 79 -1.25 6.65 -18.88
C THR A 79 0.07 5.96 -19.15
N VAL A 80 0.61 5.33 -18.12
CA VAL A 80 1.72 4.37 -18.23
C VAL A 80 1.20 3.00 -17.85
N THR A 81 1.42 2.02 -18.71
CA THR A 81 0.88 0.65 -18.57
C THR A 81 2.00 -0.37 -18.69
N TYR A 82 1.99 -1.36 -17.80
CA TYR A 82 2.76 -2.58 -17.94
C TYR A 82 1.90 -3.70 -18.52
N THR A 83 2.34 -4.26 -19.64
CA THR A 83 1.68 -5.38 -20.30
C THR A 83 2.60 -6.59 -20.32
N SER A 84 2.09 -7.75 -19.89
CA SER A 84 2.82 -9.02 -19.93
C SER A 84 3.09 -9.44 -21.37
N ASN A 85 4.05 -10.35 -21.56
CA ASN A 85 4.32 -10.95 -22.88
C ASN A 85 3.12 -11.72 -23.45
N GLU A 86 2.15 -12.08 -22.61
CA GLU A 86 0.90 -12.75 -23.00
C GLU A 86 -0.20 -11.75 -23.38
N GLY A 87 0.05 -10.45 -23.25
CA GLY A 87 -0.89 -9.38 -23.60
C GLY A 87 -1.83 -8.95 -22.46
N GLU A 88 -1.64 -9.44 -21.23
CA GLU A 88 -2.41 -9.03 -20.05
C GLU A 88 -1.86 -7.72 -19.49
N THR A 89 -2.73 -6.75 -19.21
CA THR A 89 -2.34 -5.54 -18.46
C THR A 89 -2.22 -5.88 -16.98
N LEU A 90 -1.00 -5.83 -16.43
CA LEU A 90 -0.74 -6.18 -15.04
C LEU A 90 -0.73 -4.97 -14.11
N PHE A 91 -0.38 -3.80 -14.63
CA PHE A 91 -0.35 -2.56 -13.87
C PHE A 91 -0.60 -1.37 -14.80
N SER A 92 -1.32 -0.35 -14.33
CA SER A 92 -1.32 0.95 -14.96
C SER A 92 -1.43 2.09 -13.96
N ALA A 93 -0.83 3.22 -14.33
CA ALA A 93 -0.96 4.48 -13.64
C ALA A 93 -1.47 5.53 -14.64
N THR A 94 -2.52 6.25 -14.28
CA THR A 94 -3.15 7.27 -15.13
C THR A 94 -3.24 8.59 -14.39
N CYS A 95 -2.74 9.66 -14.98
CA CYS A 95 -2.93 11.01 -14.45
C CYS A 95 -4.35 11.50 -14.76
N MET A 96 -5.07 11.95 -13.73
CA MET A 96 -6.43 12.47 -13.85
C MET A 96 -6.54 13.83 -13.17
N ILE A 97 -7.59 14.55 -13.55
CA ILE A 97 -8.04 15.76 -12.85
C ILE A 97 -9.23 15.33 -11.98
N ALA A 98 -9.13 15.56 -10.68
CA ALA A 98 -10.21 15.32 -9.73
C ALA A 98 -11.36 16.29 -10.01
N ASP A 99 -12.59 15.80 -9.85
CA ASP A 99 -13.81 16.61 -9.98
C ASP A 99 -14.01 17.46 -8.72
N THR A 100 -13.11 18.41 -8.52
CA THR A 100 -13.07 19.35 -7.40
C THR A 100 -13.07 20.77 -7.94
N GLU A 101 -13.46 21.75 -7.12
CA GLU A 101 -13.48 23.17 -7.50
C GLU A 101 -12.11 23.67 -8.00
N PHE A 102 -11.02 23.08 -7.49
CA PHE A 102 -9.64 23.45 -7.81
C PHE A 102 -9.02 22.64 -8.96
N GLY A 103 -9.65 21.54 -9.39
CA GLY A 103 -9.13 20.70 -10.47
C GLY A 103 -7.81 20.02 -10.12
N ASP A 104 -7.68 19.54 -8.87
CA ASP A 104 -6.47 18.89 -8.39
C ASP A 104 -6.06 17.68 -9.25
N ARG A 105 -4.76 17.47 -9.41
CA ARG A 105 -4.23 16.33 -10.17
C ARG A 105 -4.02 15.12 -9.26
N ILE A 106 -4.64 14.01 -9.63
CA ILE A 106 -4.58 12.74 -8.91
C ILE A 106 -4.10 11.63 -9.83
N VAL A 107 -3.51 10.58 -9.26
CA VAL A 107 -3.10 9.38 -10.01
C VAL A 107 -4.09 8.26 -9.73
N GLN A 108 -4.67 7.69 -10.77
CA GLN A 108 -5.37 6.41 -10.67
C GLN A 108 -4.36 5.29 -10.86
N ILE A 109 -4.35 4.33 -9.95
CA ILE A 109 -3.52 3.14 -10.01
C ILE A 109 -4.45 1.94 -10.22
N LYS A 110 -4.13 1.10 -11.21
CA LYS A 110 -4.77 -0.19 -11.45
C LYS A 110 -3.74 -1.29 -11.38
N ALA A 111 -4.08 -2.40 -10.74
CA ALA A 111 -3.24 -3.59 -10.65
C ALA A 111 -4.07 -4.84 -10.88
N ALA A 112 -3.51 -5.81 -11.60
CA ALA A 112 -4.14 -7.11 -11.75
C ALA A 112 -4.27 -7.79 -10.38
N SER A 113 -5.44 -8.35 -10.12
CA SER A 113 -5.82 -8.97 -8.86
C SER A 113 -6.24 -10.42 -9.06
N SER A 114 -6.15 -11.22 -8.01
CA SER A 114 -6.86 -12.51 -7.95
C SER A 114 -8.27 -12.27 -7.43
N ASP A 115 -9.29 -12.79 -8.12
CA ASP A 115 -10.74 -12.84 -7.80
C ASP A 115 -11.28 -12.03 -6.60
N ASP A 116 -12.32 -11.23 -6.86
CA ASP A 116 -13.39 -10.72 -5.95
C ASP A 116 -12.97 -10.13 -4.60
N THR A 117 -11.68 -9.81 -4.45
CA THR A 117 -11.17 -9.10 -3.30
C THR A 117 -11.22 -7.62 -3.61
N VAL A 118 -12.26 -6.97 -3.08
CA VAL A 118 -12.33 -5.52 -2.83
C VAL A 118 -11.15 -5.17 -1.91
N GLY A 119 -9.95 -5.13 -2.47
CA GLY A 119 -8.69 -5.15 -1.75
C GLY A 119 -7.87 -3.92 -2.11
N ALA A 120 -7.23 -3.34 -1.11
CA ALA A 120 -6.25 -2.29 -1.35
C ALA A 120 -5.08 -2.81 -2.20
N ILE A 121 -4.43 -1.90 -2.91
CA ILE A 121 -3.20 -2.15 -3.64
C ILE A 121 -2.05 -1.80 -2.70
N ASP A 122 -1.31 -2.82 -2.24
CA ASP A 122 -0.12 -2.63 -1.44
C ASP A 122 1.10 -2.54 -2.38
N ILE A 123 1.90 -1.50 -2.21
CA ILE A 123 3.04 -1.12 -3.06
C ILE A 123 4.30 -1.18 -2.21
N PHE A 124 5.32 -1.88 -2.70
CA PHE A 124 6.61 -2.03 -2.05
C PHE A 124 7.71 -1.65 -3.03
N THR A 125 8.51 -0.64 -2.71
CA THR A 125 9.68 -0.24 -3.49
C THR A 125 10.87 0.00 -2.56
N SER A 126 12.05 0.25 -3.13
CA SER A 126 13.22 0.68 -2.35
C SER A 126 13.01 1.99 -1.57
N ALA A 127 12.02 2.81 -1.94
CA ALA A 127 11.73 4.09 -1.28
C ALA A 127 10.71 3.94 -0.13
N GLY A 128 10.16 2.75 0.09
CA GLY A 128 9.23 2.45 1.17
C GLY A 128 8.01 1.67 0.72
N ASN A 129 7.01 1.66 1.59
CA ASN A 129 5.77 0.92 1.36
C ASN A 129 4.58 1.88 1.40
N ALA A 130 3.59 1.63 0.57
CA ALA A 130 2.36 2.41 0.53
C ALA A 130 1.15 1.51 0.24
N ARG A 131 -0.03 1.99 0.61
CA ARG A 131 -1.30 1.30 0.38
C ARG A 131 -2.28 2.24 -0.28
N VAL A 132 -2.89 1.79 -1.37
CA VAL A 132 -3.95 2.52 -2.08
C VAL A 132 -5.26 1.80 -1.82
N PRO A 133 -6.26 2.42 -1.17
CA PRO A 133 -7.57 1.80 -1.03
C PRO A 133 -8.20 1.61 -2.42
N ALA A 134 -8.67 0.40 -2.72
CA ALA A 134 -9.43 0.18 -3.93
C ALA A 134 -10.85 0.74 -3.78
N GLY A 135 -11.39 1.28 -4.87
CA GLY A 135 -12.77 1.72 -4.93
C GLY A 135 -13.75 0.53 -4.88
N PRO A 136 -14.99 0.74 -4.40
CA PRO A 136 -16.07 -0.20 -4.69
C PRO A 136 -16.33 -0.18 -6.20
N ASP A 137 -16.65 -1.33 -6.81
CA ASP A 137 -17.03 -1.48 -8.23
C ASP A 137 -15.90 -1.53 -9.29
N VAL A 138 -14.70 -1.99 -8.92
CA VAL A 138 -13.67 -2.32 -9.94
C VAL A 138 -13.92 -3.73 -10.50
N ALA A 139 -13.52 -3.96 -11.75
CA ALA A 139 -13.60 -5.27 -12.42
C ALA A 139 -13.05 -6.39 -11.52
N PRO A 140 -13.64 -7.59 -11.54
CA PRO A 140 -13.36 -8.66 -10.56
C PRO A 140 -11.89 -9.15 -10.55
N ASP A 141 -11.14 -8.85 -11.61
CA ASP A 141 -9.75 -9.20 -11.86
C ASP A 141 -8.77 -8.02 -11.72
N THR A 142 -9.26 -6.83 -11.34
CA THR A 142 -8.46 -5.61 -11.28
C THR A 142 -8.78 -4.83 -10.02
N ALA A 143 -7.78 -4.53 -9.19
CA ALA A 143 -7.93 -3.51 -8.15
C ALA A 143 -7.63 -2.14 -8.75
N ALA A 144 -8.45 -1.15 -8.47
CA ALA A 144 -8.23 0.24 -8.87
C ALA A 144 -8.45 1.17 -7.69
N GLY A 145 -7.48 2.04 -7.45
CA GLY A 145 -7.55 3.06 -6.42
C GLY A 145 -7.13 4.41 -6.96
N MET A 146 -7.57 5.47 -6.30
CA MET A 146 -7.13 6.83 -6.58
C MET A 146 -6.24 7.31 -5.45
N THR A 147 -5.21 8.05 -5.81
CA THR A 147 -4.35 8.72 -4.85
C THR A 147 -4.88 10.12 -4.55
N GLU A 148 -4.51 10.65 -3.40
CA GLU A 148 -4.69 12.07 -3.13
C GLU A 148 -3.68 12.91 -3.94
N THR A 149 -3.90 14.23 -4.00
CA THR A 149 -3.07 15.21 -4.75
C THR A 149 -1.60 15.19 -4.33
N VAL A 150 -1.34 14.84 -3.07
CA VAL A 150 -0.01 14.60 -2.51
C VAL A 150 -0.12 13.37 -1.63
N SER A 151 0.45 12.25 -2.05
CA SER A 151 0.18 10.96 -1.40
C SER A 151 1.43 10.09 -1.26
N GLN A 152 1.47 9.30 -0.19
CA GLN A 152 2.53 8.32 0.03
C GLN A 152 2.66 7.29 -1.12
N PRO A 153 1.57 6.78 -1.72
CA PRO A 153 1.67 5.92 -2.90
C PRO A 153 2.41 6.55 -4.09
N THR A 154 2.09 7.81 -4.44
CA THR A 154 2.77 8.48 -5.54
C THR A 154 4.24 8.77 -5.23
N TYR A 155 4.55 9.10 -3.98
CA TYR A 155 5.94 9.22 -3.50
C TYR A 155 6.74 7.92 -3.71
N VAL A 156 6.25 6.82 -3.14
CA VAL A 156 6.95 5.52 -3.16
C VAL A 156 7.20 5.03 -4.59
N LEU A 157 6.24 5.28 -5.49
CA LEU A 157 6.36 4.93 -6.92
C LEU A 157 7.33 5.85 -7.68
N ALA A 158 7.32 7.16 -7.42
CA ALA A 158 8.19 8.11 -8.12
C ALA A 158 9.67 8.03 -7.66
N SER A 159 9.90 7.60 -6.42
CA SER A 159 11.21 7.54 -5.76
C SER A 159 11.84 6.15 -5.76
N GLY A 160 11.04 5.08 -5.89
CA GLY A 160 11.53 3.70 -5.92
C GLY A 160 12.52 3.43 -7.06
N ALA A 161 13.51 2.56 -6.85
CA ALA A 161 14.49 2.15 -7.85
C ALA A 161 14.67 0.63 -7.85
N GLY A 162 15.12 0.08 -8.98
CA GLY A 162 15.22 -1.36 -9.15
C GLY A 162 13.83 -1.99 -9.24
N GLU A 163 13.55 -2.96 -8.38
CA GLU A 163 12.31 -3.70 -8.38
C GLU A 163 11.20 -3.01 -7.58
N MET A 164 9.97 -3.16 -8.07
CA MET A 164 8.74 -2.77 -7.41
C MET A 164 7.84 -3.98 -7.30
N ARG A 165 7.34 -4.26 -6.10
CA ARG A 165 6.32 -5.29 -5.87
C ARG A 165 4.97 -4.64 -5.62
N ILE A 166 3.97 -5.09 -6.38
CA ILE A 166 2.57 -4.71 -6.20
C ILE A 166 1.80 -5.94 -5.73
N VAL A 167 1.03 -5.79 -4.66
CA VAL A 167 0.18 -6.84 -4.12
C VAL A 167 -1.27 -6.37 -4.16
N SER A 168 -2.13 -7.19 -4.74
CA SER A 168 -3.58 -6.99 -4.78
C SER A 168 -4.27 -8.32 -4.51
N GLY A 169 -5.07 -8.36 -3.44
CA GLY A 169 -5.68 -9.60 -2.97
C GLY A 169 -4.62 -10.64 -2.58
N SER A 170 -4.65 -11.81 -3.21
CA SER A 170 -3.64 -12.87 -3.01
C SER A 170 -2.54 -12.86 -4.08
N ARG A 171 -2.63 -11.97 -5.07
CA ARG A 171 -1.70 -11.85 -6.20
C ARG A 171 -0.63 -10.80 -5.89
N GLY A 172 0.62 -11.21 -5.87
CA GLY A 172 1.79 -10.34 -5.83
C GLY A 172 2.53 -10.39 -7.17
N ILE A 173 2.94 -9.23 -7.67
CA ILE A 173 3.66 -9.12 -8.94
C ILE A 173 4.87 -8.23 -8.74
N ILE A 174 6.04 -8.67 -9.21
CA ILE A 174 7.29 -7.88 -9.20
C ILE A 174 7.54 -7.35 -10.61
N PHE A 175 7.86 -6.07 -10.70
CA PHE A 175 8.20 -5.35 -11.92
C PHE A 175 9.55 -4.66 -11.75
N ASP A 176 10.31 -4.52 -12.83
CA ASP A 176 11.35 -3.50 -12.88
C ASP A 176 10.71 -2.11 -12.96
N THR A 177 11.15 -1.19 -12.11
CA THR A 177 10.67 0.19 -12.07
C THR A 177 11.13 0.93 -13.32
N ASP A 178 10.19 1.54 -14.04
CA ASP A 178 10.47 2.23 -15.30
C ASP A 178 10.51 3.76 -15.16
N PRO A 179 11.45 4.44 -15.85
CA PRO A 179 11.51 5.91 -15.85
C PRO A 179 10.23 6.60 -16.34
N MET A 180 9.46 5.99 -17.25
CA MET A 180 8.20 6.54 -17.75
C MET A 180 7.17 6.68 -16.62
N LEU A 181 7.07 5.68 -15.74
CA LEU A 181 6.17 5.74 -14.57
C LEU A 181 6.55 6.91 -13.65
N LYS A 182 7.84 7.06 -13.36
CA LYS A 182 8.33 8.17 -12.53
C LYS A 182 8.02 9.53 -13.16
N SER A 183 8.27 9.66 -14.46
CA SER A 183 8.00 10.91 -15.19
C SER A 183 6.52 11.25 -15.17
N LEU A 184 5.63 10.28 -15.43
CA LEU A 184 4.19 10.47 -15.37
C LEU A 184 3.76 11.04 -14.00
N ILE A 185 4.23 10.44 -12.91
CA ILE A 185 3.84 10.87 -11.56
C ILE A 185 4.35 12.28 -11.27
N ARG A 186 5.60 12.59 -11.63
CA ARG A 186 6.20 13.92 -11.45
C ARG A 186 5.49 14.99 -12.27
N ASP A 187 5.12 14.67 -13.51
CA ASP A 187 4.38 15.58 -14.40
C ASP A 187 2.94 15.79 -13.89
N CYS A 188 2.35 14.74 -13.30
CA CYS A 188 1.01 14.80 -12.74
C CYS A 188 0.96 15.61 -11.43
N GLN A 189 1.94 15.47 -10.56
CA GLN A 189 1.96 16.08 -9.22
C GLN A 189 3.27 16.86 -8.97
N PRO A 190 3.49 18.01 -9.66
CA PRO A 190 4.76 18.74 -9.57
C PRO A 190 5.02 19.37 -8.20
N ASP A 191 3.97 19.83 -7.52
CA ASP A 191 4.07 20.47 -6.20
C ASP A 191 4.55 19.50 -5.11
N HIS A 192 4.37 18.19 -5.31
CA HIS A 192 4.88 17.19 -4.39
C HIS A 192 6.41 17.19 -4.35
N MET A 193 7.08 17.34 -5.50
CA MET A 193 8.55 17.35 -5.59
C MET A 193 9.15 18.61 -4.97
N ALA A 194 8.52 19.77 -5.15
CA ALA A 194 8.99 21.04 -4.59
C ALA A 194 9.00 21.01 -3.05
N ASN A 195 8.00 20.39 -2.45
CA ASN A 195 7.95 20.20 -1.00
C ASN A 195 8.92 19.11 -0.51
N LEU A 196 9.30 18.17 -1.38
CA LEU A 196 10.25 17.10 -1.07
C LEU A 196 11.70 17.58 -1.06
N GLU A 197 12.07 18.43 -2.02
CA GLU A 197 13.40 19.07 -2.07
C GLU A 197 13.59 20.01 -0.88
N ALA A 198 12.52 20.72 -0.48
CA ALA A 198 12.53 21.55 0.72
C ALA A 198 12.70 20.71 2.01
N ALA A 199 11.98 19.58 2.13
CA ALA A 199 12.09 18.69 3.30
C ALA A 199 13.44 17.97 3.40
N GLN A 200 14.08 17.63 2.27
CA GLN A 200 15.43 17.05 2.26
C GLN A 200 16.53 18.07 2.54
N ALA A 201 16.33 19.34 2.16
CA ALA A 201 17.24 20.43 2.49
C ALA A 201 17.24 20.81 3.99
N GLU A 202 16.23 20.39 4.74
CA GLU A 202 16.10 20.63 6.19
C GLU A 202 16.41 19.40 7.06
N ALA A 203 16.76 18.26 6.47
CA ALA A 203 17.25 17.11 7.22
C ALA A 203 18.65 17.45 7.78
N PRO A 204 18.89 17.36 9.10
CA PRO A 204 20.21 17.63 9.66
C PRO A 204 21.19 16.59 9.15
N ASP A 205 22.25 17.08 8.51
CA ASP A 205 23.44 16.33 8.11
C ASP A 205 24.12 15.83 9.39
N GLU A 206 23.74 14.63 9.83
CA GLU A 206 24.27 13.97 11.04
C GLU A 206 25.34 12.93 10.63
N GLU A 207 26.41 13.34 9.94
CA GLU A 207 27.64 12.56 9.90
C GLU A 207 28.91 13.43 10.02
N ALA A 208 29.59 13.20 11.16
CA ALA A 208 31.04 13.13 11.32
C ALA A 208 31.87 14.43 11.31
N GLU A 209 32.00 15.05 12.50
CA GLU A 209 33.26 15.67 12.92
C GLU A 209 33.64 15.09 14.29
N ALA A 210 34.13 13.85 14.27
CA ALA A 210 34.88 13.28 15.37
C ALA A 210 36.33 13.07 14.90
N ASP A 211 37.22 13.77 15.60
CA ASP A 211 38.66 13.52 15.68
C ASP A 211 39.54 14.09 14.56
N SER A 212 40.20 15.22 14.82
CA SER A 212 41.68 15.38 14.71
C SER A 212 42.10 16.84 14.96
N GLU A 213 42.85 17.07 16.05
CA GLU A 213 44.05 17.93 16.17
C GLU A 213 44.16 18.63 17.54
N ASP A 214 44.69 17.85 18.48
CA ASP A 214 45.68 18.31 19.45
C ASP A 214 47.00 18.63 18.72
N ALA A 215 47.66 19.72 19.15
CA ALA A 215 49.04 20.17 18.84
C ALA A 215 49.31 21.02 17.57
N ALA A 216 49.42 22.35 17.76
CA ALA A 216 50.70 23.07 17.60
C ALA A 216 50.60 24.58 18.00
N GLU A 217 51.23 24.88 19.14
CA GLU A 217 52.11 26.01 19.49
C GLU A 217 52.27 27.25 18.56
N GLU A 218 52.32 28.43 19.23
CA GLU A 218 52.90 29.75 18.88
C GLU A 218 52.19 30.61 17.80
N ALA A 219 51.97 31.93 17.90
CA ALA A 219 52.40 33.05 18.73
C ALA A 219 51.24 34.10 18.69
N GLU A 220 51.06 35.09 19.56
CA GLU A 220 51.87 36.30 19.78
C GLU A 220 51.22 37.08 20.94
N THR A 221 52.00 37.54 21.93
CA THR A 221 51.61 38.71 22.74
C THR A 221 52.69 39.77 22.59
N ASN A 222 52.22 40.92 22.11
CA ASN A 222 52.97 42.09 21.66
C ASN A 222 53.54 42.87 22.85
N SER A 223 54.73 43.45 22.70
CA SER A 223 55.30 44.49 23.57
C SER A 223 55.15 45.87 22.93
#